data_AF-A0A160NYY1-F1
#
_entry.id   AF-A0A160NYY1-F1
#
_cell.length_a   1.000
_cell.length_b   1.000
_cell.length_c   1.000
_cell.angle_alpha   90.00
_cell.angle_beta   90.00
_cell.angle_gamma   90.00
#
_symmetry.space_group_name_H-M   'P 1'
#
loop_
_entity.id
_entity.type
_entity.pdbx_description
1 polymer ?
#
loop_
_entity_poly.entity_id
_entity_poly.type
_entity_poly.pdbx_seq_one_letter_code
_entity_poly.pdbx_strand_id
1 'polypeptide(L)' 'MNRIARPADFFDARPEPAPGCMVCVMLVRWHAYYTTGPQRDESAAVDCVIETRNHPHRPPKMTIKVYTQPLYRPEATS' A
#
# COMPACT_ATOMS: atom_id res chain seq x y z
N MET A 1 10.19 -24.17 -16.59
CA MET A 1 8.83 -23.63 -16.41
C MET A 1 8.94 -22.22 -15.83
N ASN A 2 8.75 -21.16 -16.63
CA ASN A 2 8.73 -19.78 -16.12
C ASN A 2 7.30 -19.42 -15.72
N ARG A 3 6.99 -19.39 -14.41
CA ARG A 3 5.74 -18.77 -13.93
C ARG A 3 5.93 -17.27 -13.99
N ILE A 4 5.34 -16.64 -15.01
CA ILE A 4 5.08 -15.20 -14.98
C ILE A 4 4.06 -14.99 -13.86
N ALA A 5 4.47 -14.30 -12.79
CA ALA A 5 3.59 -13.93 -11.69
C ALA A 5 2.39 -13.15 -12.28
N ARG A 6 1.17 -13.57 -11.95
CA ARG A 6 -0.03 -12.83 -12.34
C ARG A 6 -0.04 -11.49 -11.58
N PRO A 7 -0.67 -10.43 -12.11
CA PRO A 7 -0.80 -9.16 -11.39
C PRO A 7 -1.38 -9.30 -9.98
N ALA A 8 -2.25 -10.30 -9.75
CA ALA A 8 -2.80 -10.64 -8.43
C ALA A 8 -1.75 -11.13 -7.43
N ASP A 9 -0.68 -11.77 -7.89
CA ASP A 9 0.38 -12.34 -7.02
C ASP A 9 1.21 -11.24 -6.31
N PHE A 10 1.15 -9.99 -6.81
CA PHE A 10 1.79 -8.83 -6.15
C PHE A 10 1.01 -8.30 -4.94
N PHE A 11 -0.30 -8.54 -4.94
CA PHE A 11 -1.23 -8.12 -3.87
C PHE A 11 -1.44 -9.23 -2.83
N ASP A 12 -1.24 -10.50 -3.20
CA ASP A 12 -1.25 -11.66 -2.30
C ASP A 12 0.01 -11.81 -1.42
N ALA A 13 0.95 -10.88 -1.51
CA ALA A 13 2.12 -10.89 -0.63
C ALA A 13 1.68 -10.54 0.80
N ARG A 14 1.38 -11.57 1.59
CA ARG A 14 1.07 -11.49 3.02
C ARG A 14 2.02 -10.48 3.68
N PRO A 15 1.48 -9.43 4.34
CA PRO A 15 2.33 -8.43 4.97
C PRO A 15 3.16 -9.10 6.08
N GLU A 16 4.43 -8.71 6.18
CA GLU A 16 5.34 -9.19 7.23
C GLU A 16 5.66 -8.05 8.18
N PRO A 17 5.57 -8.26 9.51
CA PRO A 17 5.80 -7.20 10.46
C PRO A 17 7.29 -6.91 10.62
N ALA A 18 7.66 -5.62 10.75
CA ALA A 18 9.02 -5.26 11.13
C ALA A 18 9.32 -5.75 12.57
N PRO A 19 10.55 -6.20 12.86
CA PRO A 19 10.93 -6.65 14.20
C PRO A 19 10.65 -5.58 15.27
N GLY A 20 9.93 -5.96 16.32
CA GLY A 20 9.59 -5.06 17.44
C GLY A 20 8.52 -4.00 17.14
N CYS A 21 7.96 -3.94 15.92
CA CYS A 21 6.93 -2.96 15.60
C CYS A 21 5.51 -3.49 15.83
N MET A 22 4.88 -3.00 16.89
CA MET A 22 3.50 -3.37 17.23
C MET A 22 2.49 -2.94 16.14
N VAL A 23 2.70 -1.80 15.48
CA VAL A 23 1.83 -1.32 14.40
C VAL A 23 1.81 -2.31 13.24
N CYS A 24 2.99 -2.77 12.78
CA CYS A 24 3.04 -3.75 11.71
C CYS A 24 2.41 -5.09 12.14
N VAL A 25 2.60 -5.53 13.39
CA VAL A 25 1.92 -6.74 13.90
C VAL A 25 0.40 -6.59 13.84
N MET A 26 -0.13 -5.43 14.20
CA MET A 26 -1.57 -5.15 14.12
C MET A 26 -2.08 -5.13 12.68
N LEU A 27 -1.36 -4.48 11.76
CA LEU A 27 -1.71 -4.47 10.34
C LEU A 27 -1.77 -5.88 9.73
N VAL A 28 -0.87 -6.79 10.14
CA VAL A 28 -0.91 -8.19 9.71
C VAL A 28 -2.14 -8.93 10.24
N ARG A 29 -2.56 -8.64 11.48
CA ARG A 29 -3.80 -9.21 12.06
C ARG A 29 -5.04 -8.66 11.36
N TRP A 30 -5.09 -7.36 11.08
CA TRP A 30 -6.18 -6.74 10.34
C TRP A 30 -6.28 -7.25 8.92
N HIS A 31 -5.16 -7.43 8.22
CA HIS A 31 -5.13 -8.10 6.93
C HIS A 31 -5.78 -9.49 6.99
N ALA A 32 -5.43 -10.31 7.99
CA ALA A 32 -6.04 -11.63 8.16
C ALA A 32 -7.55 -11.55 8.43
N TYR A 33 -7.99 -10.58 9.25
CA TYR A 33 -9.40 -10.31 9.51
C TYR A 33 -10.17 -9.93 8.25
N TYR A 34 -9.63 -9.05 7.41
CA TYR A 34 -10.28 -8.60 6.17
C TYR A 34 -10.22 -9.61 5.03
N THR A 35 -9.31 -10.59 5.07
CA THR A 35 -9.20 -11.62 4.02
C THR A 35 -9.96 -12.90 4.36
N THR A 36 -9.93 -13.31 5.63
CA THR A 36 -10.45 -14.61 6.10
C THR A 36 -11.48 -14.52 7.21
N GLY A 37 -11.68 -13.33 7.77
CA GLY A 37 -12.63 -13.09 8.85
C GLY A 37 -14.07 -12.86 8.36
N PRO A 38 -14.99 -12.62 9.30
CA PRO A 38 -16.41 -12.47 9.01
C PRO A 38 -16.74 -11.19 8.22
N GLN A 39 -15.87 -10.18 8.29
CA GLN A 39 -16.02 -8.91 7.59
C GLN A 39 -14.97 -8.82 6.49
N ARG A 40 -15.20 -9.56 5.41
CA ARG A 40 -14.28 -9.57 4.26
C ARG A 40 -14.34 -8.21 3.55
N ASP A 41 -13.18 -7.58 3.40
CA ASP A 41 -13.01 -6.29 2.75
C ASP A 41 -11.65 -6.25 2.03
N GLU A 42 -11.68 -6.40 0.71
CA GLU A 42 -10.46 -6.49 -0.09
C GLU A 42 -9.71 -5.17 -0.18
N SER A 43 -10.42 -4.03 -0.10
CA SER A 43 -9.78 -2.71 -0.08
C SER A 43 -9.01 -2.52 1.21
N ALA A 44 -9.65 -2.79 2.35
CA ALA A 44 -9.01 -2.66 3.66
C ALA A 44 -7.83 -3.65 3.83
N ALA A 45 -7.92 -4.84 3.23
CA ALA A 45 -6.80 -5.79 3.19
C ALA A 45 -5.61 -5.22 2.41
N VAL A 46 -5.85 -4.63 1.23
CA VAL A 46 -4.80 -3.98 0.41
C VAL A 46 -4.16 -2.82 1.16
N ASP A 47 -4.96 -2.00 1.85
CA ASP A 47 -4.45 -0.89 2.66
C ASP A 47 -3.50 -1.39 3.75
N CYS A 48 -3.82 -2.49 4.43
CA CYS A 48 -2.91 -3.10 5.42
C CYS A 48 -1.55 -3.49 4.80
N VAL A 49 -1.52 -3.97 3.55
CA VAL A 49 -0.29 -4.31 2.82
C VAL A 49 0.50 -3.04 2.47
N ILE A 50 -0.17 -2.01 1.98
CA ILE A 50 0.45 -0.72 1.61
C ILE A 50 1.05 -0.05 2.84
N GLU A 51 0.30 0.04 3.93
CA GLU A 51 0.75 0.63 5.19
C GLU A 51 1.95 -0.14 5.74
N THR A 52 1.92 -1.47 5.76
CA THR A 52 3.07 -2.27 6.22
C THR A 52 4.32 -2.03 5.37
N ARG A 53 4.17 -1.87 4.05
CA ARG A 53 5.30 -1.62 3.13
C ARG A 53 5.90 -0.22 3.28
N ASN A 54 5.09 0.78 3.63
CA ASN A 54 5.51 2.19 3.72
C ASN A 54 5.69 2.70 5.16
N HIS A 55 5.39 1.88 6.17
CA HIS A 55 5.64 2.21 7.59
C HIS A 55 7.12 2.57 7.80
N PRO A 56 7.47 3.56 8.65
CA PRO A 56 8.79 4.20 8.72
C PRO A 56 9.89 3.34 9.36
N HIS A 57 10.10 2.14 8.82
CA HIS A 57 11.23 1.25 9.06
C HIS A 57 12.09 1.07 7.80
N ARG A 58 11.54 1.44 6.64
CA ARG A 58 12.19 1.39 5.34
C ARG A 58 11.94 2.72 4.62
N PRO A 59 12.84 3.18 3.74
CA PRO A 59 12.54 4.29 2.86
C PRO A 59 11.22 4.05 2.12
N PRO A 60 10.32 5.04 2.01
CA PRO A 60 9.04 4.86 1.33
C PRO A 60 9.25 4.33 -0.08
N LYS A 61 8.58 3.22 -0.41
CA LYS A 61 8.64 2.66 -1.77
C LYS A 61 7.78 3.46 -2.74
N MET A 62 6.75 4.13 -2.21
CA MET A 62 5.96 5.12 -2.94
C MET A 62 6.49 6.50 -2.57
N THR A 63 7.11 7.16 -3.53
CA THR A 63 7.42 8.58 -3.44
C THR A 63 6.47 9.34 -4.35
N ILE A 64 5.79 10.34 -3.82
CA ILE A 64 5.11 11.32 -4.68
C ILE A 64 6.23 12.11 -5.34
N LYS A 65 6.43 11.91 -6.65
CA LYS A 65 7.22 12.86 -7.42
C LYS A 65 6.50 14.19 -7.32
N VAL A 66 7.13 15.19 -6.72
CA VAL A 66 6.65 16.57 -6.78
C VAL A 66 6.80 17.01 -8.23
N TYR A 67 5.79 16.70 -9.04
CA TYR A 67 5.60 17.41 -10.28
C TYR A 67 5.13 18.80 -9.88
N THR A 68 6.03 19.78 -9.92
CA THR A 68 5.64 21.18 -10.02
C THR A 68 4.78 21.30 -11.26
N GLN A 69 3.46 21.17 -11.11
CA GLN A 69 2.57 21.58 -12.17
C GLN A 69 2.82 23.07 -12.38
N PRO A 70 3.06 23.54 -13.63
CA PRO A 70 3.04 24.97 -13.88
C PRO A 70 1.67 25.46 -13.41
N LEU A 71 1.66 26.43 -12.50
CA LEU A 71 0.43 27.09 -12.07
C LEU A 71 -0.30 27.53 -13.34
N TYR A 72 -1.48 26.97 -13.57
CA TYR A 72 -2.37 27.41 -14.64
C TYR A 72 -2.62 28.91 -14.44
N ARG A 73 -2.00 29.74 -15.27
CA ARG A 73 -2.35 31.15 -15.40
C ARG A 73 -3.35 31.20 -16.55
N PRO A 74 -4.66 31.37 -16.32
CA PRO A 74 -5.53 31.74 -17.40
C PRO A 74 -5.02 33.09 -17.92
N GLU A 75 -4.56 33.10 -19.18
CA GLU A 75 -4.38 34.32 -19.94
C GLU A 75 -5.70 35.09 -19.84
N ALA A 76 -5.71 36.25 -19.18
CA ALA A 76 -6.85 37.14 -19.25
C ALA A 76 -6.95 37.61 -20.71
N THR A 77 -7.87 37.01 -21.45
CA THR A 77 -8.27 37.48 -22.77
C THR A 77 -8.95 38.83 -22.65
N SER A 78 -8.45 39.77 -23.46
CA SER A 78 -8.97 41.10 -23.81
C SER A 78 -8.82 42.22 -22.80
#